data_AF-A0A0D3BPC0-F1
#
_entry.id   AF-A0A0D3BPC0-F1
#
_cell.length_a   1.000
_cell.length_b   1.000
_cell.length_c   1.000
_cell.angle_alpha   90.00
_cell.angle_beta   90.00
_cell.angle_gamma   90.00
#
_symmetry.space_group_name_H-M   'P 1'
#
loop_
_entity.id
_entity.type
_entity.pdbx_description
1 polymer ?
#
loop_
_entity_poly.entity_id
_entity_poly.type
_entity_poly.pdbx_seq_one_letter_code
_entity_poly.pdbx_strand_id
1 'polypeptide(L)'
;MSNQKPSLRFEIENFSEQDNIIASDTFVSGGCEWYIFVGPNGDCAADSHLSLSLQLEDSTPLRGGVKRSFNFYFVLLNQSNKELYRSTTGHLQARNMACGWNSEGWIYEKTLPLSKFQEKGFLEKDKLIIEFYIQVVSNKKNKNKTVDINGFQVLASQVTKVRKIFTAHPDIALDFKPTIQEVKTAYMNVLLRVIKTLHKPPKSLSETRLSKASSELSELMKVGFKLDWLRLKLDGVSLERKKTDVDASQVQQVEERVKKFERKKADDTNVSRAKKVEERVKNPELMELSLKLDSLNTKLNEVSLERKKAYDTNESRATQVEERVKNLELMELSLKYDSLNTKLDEVSLERKKKDDTNDSRAKQVEERVKNLELMELSLKFDSLERKKASDANESRARQVEKRVKNLELMDVELNKCCKSNLDDLSWKKSYDVIFFKEIEDRVMGIEFKLESLNTKLEEISKENKKADDADGSLVQQLEESVKNIELMVSHLKVELEKKKNISSADGFLLVD
;
A
#
# COMPACT_ATOMS: atom_id res chain seq x y z
N MET A 1 11.62 -10.90 28.11
CA MET A 1 12.38 -11.52 27.01
C MET A 1 13.73 -12.08 27.50
N SER A 2 13.90 -12.35 28.80
CA SER A 2 15.23 -12.53 29.43
C SER A 2 15.72 -13.98 29.58
N ASN A 3 15.02 -14.99 29.04
CA ASN A 3 15.41 -16.41 29.16
C ASN A 3 15.45 -17.13 27.78
N GLN A 4 15.67 -16.41 26.69
CA GLN A 4 15.78 -17.02 25.36
C GLN A 4 17.25 -17.34 25.04
N LYS A 5 17.50 -18.43 24.30
CA LYS A 5 18.80 -18.66 23.66
C LYS A 5 18.99 -17.63 22.52
N PRO A 6 20.22 -17.16 22.25
CA PRO A 6 20.47 -16.26 21.13
C PRO A 6 20.07 -16.93 19.81
N SER A 7 19.53 -16.13 18.89
CA SER A 7 19.21 -16.57 17.51
C SER A 7 20.48 -16.75 16.68
N LEU A 8 21.50 -15.93 16.96
CA LEU A 8 22.85 -16.06 16.43
C LEU A 8 23.84 -15.69 17.52
N ARG A 9 24.96 -16.42 17.59
CA ARG A 9 26.12 -16.06 18.41
C ARG A 9 27.34 -16.02 17.49
N PHE A 10 27.83 -14.82 17.22
CA PHE A 10 28.90 -14.56 16.27
C PHE A 10 30.19 -14.20 17.02
N GLU A 11 31.26 -14.94 16.77
CA GLU A 11 32.56 -14.73 17.42
C GLU A 11 33.55 -14.14 16.42
N ILE A 12 34.20 -13.04 16.79
CA ILE A 12 35.22 -12.36 15.98
C ILE A 12 36.53 -12.40 16.75
N GLU A 13 37.55 -12.98 16.11
CA GLU A 13 38.90 -13.05 16.64
C GLU A 13 39.77 -11.94 16.04
N ASN A 14 40.78 -11.51 16.79
CA ASN A 14 41.65 -10.37 16.45
C ASN A 14 40.83 -9.14 16.04
N PHE A 15 39.80 -8.81 16.82
CA PHE A 15 38.83 -7.76 16.48
C PHE A 15 39.50 -6.40 16.25
N SER A 16 40.55 -6.08 17.00
CA SER A 16 41.27 -4.81 16.87
C SER A 16 42.07 -4.69 15.57
N GLU A 17 42.32 -5.80 14.85
CA GLU A 17 43.01 -5.83 13.56
C GLU A 17 42.02 -5.78 12.37
N GLN A 18 40.71 -5.78 12.63
CA GLN A 18 39.69 -5.81 11.58
C GLN A 18 39.37 -4.40 11.09
N ASP A 19 39.81 -4.06 9.88
CA ASP A 19 39.50 -2.77 9.25
C ASP A 19 38.32 -2.81 8.28
N ASN A 20 37.92 -4.00 7.83
CA ASN A 20 36.85 -4.20 6.85
C ASN A 20 35.52 -4.58 7.51
N ILE A 21 34.42 -4.41 6.76
CA ILE A 21 33.10 -4.89 7.17
C ILE A 21 33.11 -6.41 7.23
N ILE A 22 32.64 -6.96 8.35
CA ILE A 22 32.59 -8.40 8.62
C ILE A 22 31.14 -8.87 8.55
N ALA A 23 30.87 -9.91 7.76
CA ALA A 23 29.56 -10.55 7.69
C ALA A 23 29.51 -11.79 8.60
N SER A 24 28.38 -12.02 9.26
CA SER A 24 28.09 -13.29 9.91
C SER A 24 27.59 -14.33 8.90
N ASP A 25 27.64 -15.60 9.29
CA ASP A 25 26.87 -16.64 8.61
C ASP A 25 25.36 -16.34 8.67
N THR A 26 24.63 -16.83 7.67
CA THR A 26 23.18 -16.77 7.61
C THR A 26 22.56 -17.65 8.69
N PHE A 27 21.50 -17.16 9.35
CA PHE A 27 20.72 -17.90 10.33
C PHE A 27 19.22 -17.74 10.10
N VAL A 28 18.45 -18.78 10.44
CA VAL A 28 16.99 -18.79 10.28
C VAL A 28 16.32 -18.44 11.60
N SER A 29 15.52 -17.38 11.62
CA SER A 29 14.67 -17.06 12.76
C SER A 29 13.36 -16.41 12.34
N GLY A 30 12.25 -16.85 12.95
CA GLY A 30 10.91 -16.35 12.62
C GLY A 30 10.43 -16.67 11.20
N GLY A 31 11.01 -17.70 10.56
CA GLY A 31 10.67 -18.11 9.18
C GLY A 31 11.21 -17.15 8.12
N CYS A 32 12.34 -16.50 8.42
CA CYS A 32 13.12 -15.62 7.55
C CYS A 32 14.61 -15.96 7.75
N GLU A 33 15.41 -15.83 6.70
CA GLU A 33 16.87 -15.93 6.75
C GLU A 33 17.48 -14.56 6.96
N TRP A 34 18.44 -14.49 7.88
CA TRP A 34 19.05 -13.24 8.33
C TRP A 34 20.55 -13.39 8.39
N TYR A 35 21.26 -12.28 8.24
CA TYR A 35 22.68 -12.17 8.51
C TYR A 35 23.00 -10.77 9.05
N ILE A 36 24.16 -10.62 9.67
CA ILE A 36 24.57 -9.37 10.34
C ILE A 36 25.88 -8.88 9.73
N PHE A 37 25.96 -7.57 9.48
CA PHE A 37 27.22 -6.89 9.20
C PHE A 37 27.72 -6.16 10.44
N VAL A 38 29.03 -6.27 10.66
CA VAL A 38 29.78 -5.59 11.71
C VAL A 38 30.77 -4.67 11.03
N GLY A 39 30.66 -3.36 11.26
CA GLY A 39 31.64 -2.37 10.82
C GLY A 39 32.50 -1.96 12.01
N PRO A 40 33.73 -2.52 12.15
CA PRO A 40 34.59 -2.31 13.32
C PRO A 40 34.95 -0.85 13.54
N ASN A 41 35.09 -0.07 12.46
CA ASN A 41 35.45 1.36 12.46
C ASN A 41 34.24 2.31 12.29
N GLY A 42 33.02 1.77 12.37
CA GLY A 42 31.80 2.55 12.08
C GLY A 42 31.53 2.75 10.58
N ASP A 43 30.42 3.42 10.27
CA ASP A 43 30.00 3.83 8.92
C ASP A 43 29.96 5.37 8.86
N CYS A 44 29.67 5.99 7.72
CA CYS A 44 29.62 7.45 7.51
C CYS A 44 28.71 8.20 8.51
N ALA A 45 27.71 7.52 9.09
CA ALA A 45 26.84 8.06 10.12
C ALA A 45 27.32 7.82 11.57
N ALA A 46 28.34 6.97 11.78
CA ALA A 46 28.79 6.42 13.07
C ALA A 46 30.32 6.26 13.19
N ASP A 47 31.08 7.19 12.61
CA ASP A 47 32.57 7.27 12.50
C ASP A 47 33.40 7.05 13.78
N SER A 48 32.76 6.99 14.94
CA SER A 48 33.38 6.92 16.27
C SER A 48 32.88 5.75 17.11
N HIS A 49 32.00 4.89 16.56
CA HIS A 49 31.35 3.78 17.27
C HIS A 49 31.30 2.52 16.42
N LEU A 50 31.34 1.35 17.07
CA LEU A 50 31.07 0.07 16.44
C LEU A 50 29.65 0.07 15.85
N SER A 51 29.58 -0.21 14.55
CA SER A 51 28.33 -0.28 13.80
C SER A 51 27.89 -1.73 13.60
N LEU A 52 26.63 -2.02 13.91
CA LEU A 52 25.98 -3.30 13.63
C LEU A 52 24.78 -3.04 12.73
N SER A 53 24.63 -3.87 11.70
CA SER A 53 23.43 -3.87 10.87
C SER A 53 22.89 -5.28 10.64
N LEU A 54 21.58 -5.44 10.81
CA LEU A 54 20.86 -6.67 10.50
C LEU A 54 20.33 -6.59 9.07
N GLN A 55 20.49 -7.66 8.30
CA GLN A 55 19.92 -7.77 6.95
C GLN A 55 19.07 -9.03 6.80
N LEU A 56 18.03 -8.89 5.99
CA LEU A 56 17.17 -9.98 5.56
C LEU A 56 17.73 -10.53 4.25
N GLU A 57 18.06 -11.82 4.21
CA GLU A 57 18.45 -12.48 2.97
C GLU A 57 17.20 -12.75 2.12
N ASP A 58 17.27 -12.45 0.83
CA ASP A 58 16.15 -12.59 -0.14
C ASP A 58 15.79 -14.07 -0.33
N SER A 59 15.14 -14.70 0.65
CA SER A 59 14.66 -16.07 0.55
C SER A 59 13.15 -16.17 0.66
N THR A 60 12.59 -16.61 -0.48
CA THR A 60 11.21 -17.00 -0.76
C THR A 60 10.11 -16.00 -0.39
N PRO A 61 9.31 -15.54 -1.38
CA PRO A 61 8.26 -14.59 -1.14
C PRO A 61 7.25 -15.17 -0.14
N LEU A 62 7.07 -14.48 0.99
CA LEU A 62 5.88 -14.61 1.81
C LEU A 62 4.67 -14.39 0.91
N ARG A 63 4.00 -15.48 0.51
CA ARG A 63 2.78 -15.44 -0.31
C ARG A 63 1.79 -14.45 0.33
N GLY A 64 1.53 -13.33 -0.35
CA GLY A 64 0.39 -12.46 -0.06
C GLY A 64 0.65 -11.17 0.72
N GLY A 65 1.82 -10.53 0.61
CA GLY A 65 2.01 -9.15 1.12
C GLY A 65 1.82 -8.98 2.63
N VAL A 66 1.98 -10.08 3.40
CA VAL A 66 1.83 -10.08 4.86
C VAL A 66 3.03 -9.39 5.50
N LYS A 67 2.79 -8.27 6.17
CA LYS A 67 3.78 -7.59 7.01
C LYS A 67 4.06 -8.44 8.25
N ARG A 68 5.32 -8.74 8.53
CA ARG A 68 5.75 -9.37 9.78
C ARG A 68 6.51 -8.38 10.62
N SER A 69 6.15 -8.32 11.90
CA SER A 69 6.84 -7.47 12.88
C SER A 69 7.77 -8.34 13.72
N PHE A 70 8.97 -7.83 13.98
CA PHE A 70 10.00 -8.49 14.75
C PHE A 70 10.49 -7.53 15.84
N ASN A 71 10.71 -8.06 17.04
CA ASN A 71 11.48 -7.37 18.06
C ASN A 71 12.86 -8.00 18.10
N PHE A 72 13.91 -7.19 18.21
CA PHE A 72 15.27 -7.69 18.29
C PHE A 72 16.13 -6.82 19.21
N TYR A 73 17.28 -7.34 19.62
CA TYR A 73 18.34 -6.59 20.32
C TYR A 73 19.68 -7.34 20.18
N PHE A 74 20.78 -6.62 20.42
CA PHE A 74 22.13 -7.16 20.40
C PHE A 74 22.74 -7.16 21.81
N VAL A 75 23.63 -8.11 22.07
CA VAL A 75 24.47 -8.15 23.28
C VAL A 75 25.91 -8.37 22.84
N LEU A 76 26.80 -7.48 23.27
CA LEU A 76 28.25 -7.61 23.08
C LEU A 76 28.86 -8.23 24.33
N LEU A 77 29.66 -9.27 24.14
CA LEU A 77 30.28 -10.06 25.17
C LEU A 77 31.79 -10.16 24.91
N ASN A 78 32.58 -10.31 25.98
CA ASN A 78 33.98 -10.70 25.87
C ASN A 78 34.14 -12.24 25.90
N GLN A 79 35.38 -12.74 25.85
CA GLN A 79 35.68 -14.18 25.88
C GLN A 79 35.12 -14.91 27.10
N SER A 80 35.10 -14.28 28.28
CA SER A 80 34.51 -14.82 29.51
C SER A 80 32.97 -14.74 29.56
N ASN A 81 32.32 -14.38 28.45
CA ASN A 81 30.87 -14.09 28.35
C ASN A 81 30.42 -12.95 29.29
N LYS A 82 31.33 -12.05 29.67
CA LYS A 82 30.96 -10.83 30.38
C LYS A 82 30.31 -9.86 29.41
N GLU A 83 29.15 -9.35 29.78
CA GLU A 83 28.42 -8.33 29.01
C GLU A 83 29.18 -7.01 29.01
N LEU A 84 29.56 -6.57 27.80
CA LEU A 84 30.20 -5.29 27.52
C LEU A 84 29.16 -4.23 27.18
N TYR A 85 28.11 -4.62 26.47
CA TYR A 85 27.04 -3.74 26.04
C TYR A 85 25.77 -4.53 25.70
N ARG A 86 24.62 -3.91 25.94
CA ARG A 86 23.31 -4.41 25.54
C ARG A 86 22.51 -3.30 24.90
N SER A 87 22.00 -3.60 23.71
CA SER A 87 21.26 -2.67 22.90
C SER A 87 19.80 -2.55 23.37
N THR A 88 19.14 -1.47 22.97
CA THR A 88 17.71 -1.33 23.26
C THR A 88 16.89 -2.29 22.38
N THR A 89 15.69 -2.67 22.82
CA THR A 89 14.85 -3.52 21.97
C THR A 89 14.36 -2.73 20.77
N GLY A 90 14.94 -3.01 19.61
CA GLY A 90 14.51 -2.49 18.34
C GLY A 90 13.29 -3.22 17.80
N HIS A 91 12.53 -2.55 16.93
CA HIS A 91 11.32 -3.07 16.31
C HIS A 91 11.42 -2.94 14.78
N LEU A 92 11.39 -4.06 14.08
CA LEU A 92 11.47 -4.16 12.63
C LEU A 92 10.13 -4.58 12.03
N GLN A 93 9.73 -4.00 10.90
CA GLN A 93 8.64 -4.51 10.07
C GLN A 93 9.18 -4.95 8.72
N ALA A 94 9.24 -6.26 8.48
CA ALA A 94 9.59 -6.77 7.16
C ALA A 94 8.33 -6.79 6.27
N ARG A 95 8.42 -6.16 5.09
CA ARG A 95 7.42 -6.26 4.02
C ARG A 95 8.05 -6.97 2.83
N ASN A 96 7.36 -7.99 2.33
CA ASN A 96 7.73 -8.65 1.09
C ASN A 96 7.16 -7.86 -0.10
N MET A 97 8.01 -7.24 -0.92
CA MET A 97 7.62 -6.66 -2.22
C MET A 97 8.25 -7.47 -3.35
N ALA A 98 7.49 -7.68 -4.43
CA ALA A 98 7.86 -8.54 -5.55
C ALA A 98 8.91 -7.93 -6.50
N CYS A 99 9.47 -6.77 -6.15
CA CYS A 99 10.49 -6.07 -6.90
C CYS A 99 11.48 -5.51 -5.87
N GLY A 100 12.78 -5.67 -6.14
CA GLY A 100 13.86 -5.55 -5.18
C GLY A 100 13.92 -4.26 -4.36
N TRP A 101 14.55 -4.40 -3.20
CA TRP A 101 15.43 -3.45 -2.52
C TRP A 101 14.87 -2.05 -2.29
N ASN A 102 13.78 -1.99 -1.52
CA ASN A 102 13.54 -0.84 -0.65
C ASN A 102 13.95 -1.24 0.77
N SER A 103 15.10 -0.76 1.19
CA SER A 103 15.71 -0.97 2.51
C SER A 103 14.89 -0.37 3.66
N GLU A 104 13.77 -1.00 4.01
CA GLU A 104 13.19 -0.90 5.37
C GLU A 104 13.86 -1.91 6.34
N GLY A 105 14.83 -2.68 5.86
CA GLY A 105 15.47 -3.80 6.59
C GLY A 105 16.78 -3.46 7.32
N TRP A 106 17.35 -2.27 7.14
CA TRP A 106 18.65 -1.92 7.74
C TRP A 106 18.44 -1.26 9.08
N ILE A 107 19.07 -1.78 10.12
CA ILE A 107 19.01 -1.21 11.46
C ILE A 107 20.42 -0.91 11.89
N TYR A 108 20.74 0.38 11.91
CA TYR A 108 22.02 0.89 12.37
C TYR A 108 21.89 1.25 13.84
N GLU A 109 22.62 0.55 14.71
CA GLU A 109 22.75 0.95 16.11
C GLU A 109 24.20 1.39 16.35
N LYS A 110 24.39 2.63 16.82
CA LYS A 110 25.67 3.07 17.38
C LYS A 110 25.82 2.36 18.72
N THR A 111 26.70 1.36 18.76
CA THR A 111 26.85 0.53 19.97
C THR A 111 27.91 1.13 20.90
N LEU A 112 29.09 0.53 20.98
CA LEU A 112 30.19 0.99 21.82
C LEU A 112 31.09 1.97 21.07
N PRO A 113 31.55 3.06 21.72
CA PRO A 113 32.60 3.92 21.18
C PRO A 113 33.87 3.14 20.86
N LEU A 114 34.55 3.48 19.76
CA LEU A 114 35.79 2.80 19.38
C LEU A 114 36.90 2.94 20.44
N SER A 115 36.90 4.05 21.15
CA SER A 115 37.83 4.29 22.27
C SER A 115 37.75 3.24 23.37
N LYS A 116 36.59 2.58 23.56
CA LYS A 116 36.43 1.50 24.55
C LYS A 116 37.25 0.27 24.19
N PHE A 117 37.37 -0.05 22.90
CA PHE A 117 38.17 -1.20 22.45
C PHE A 117 39.67 -0.97 22.61
N GLN A 118 40.11 0.28 22.75
CA GLN A 118 41.51 0.64 23.04
C GLN A 118 41.85 0.56 24.54
N GLU A 119 40.86 0.40 25.43
CA GLU A 119 41.09 0.28 26.88
C GLU A 119 41.74 -1.06 27.21
N LYS A 120 42.88 -1.03 27.90
CA LYS A 120 43.64 -2.24 28.25
C LYS A 120 42.79 -3.18 29.10
N GLY A 121 42.58 -4.40 28.61
CA GLY A 121 41.79 -5.43 29.29
C GLY A 121 40.28 -5.37 29.02
N PHE A 122 39.82 -4.51 28.10
CA PHE A 122 38.42 -4.46 27.69
C PHE A 122 38.01 -5.70 26.88
N LEU A 123 38.81 -6.06 25.85
CA LEU A 123 38.71 -7.32 25.12
C LEU A 123 39.75 -8.32 25.64
N GLU A 124 39.28 -9.50 26.05
CA GLU A 124 40.14 -10.62 26.45
C GLU A 124 40.61 -11.36 25.19
N LYS A 125 41.93 -11.47 25.01
CA LYS A 125 42.58 -12.06 23.82
C LYS A 125 42.06 -11.48 22.49
N ASP A 126 41.70 -10.20 22.53
CA ASP A 126 41.18 -9.46 21.37
C ASP A 126 39.97 -10.14 20.69
N LYS A 127 39.14 -10.83 21.50
CA LYS A 127 37.97 -11.55 21.01
C LYS A 127 36.67 -10.84 21.40
N LEU A 128 35.87 -10.51 20.39
CA LEU A 128 34.53 -9.94 20.55
C LEU A 128 33.48 -10.99 20.19
N ILE A 129 32.44 -11.09 21.03
CA ILE A 129 31.32 -12.01 20.81
C ILE A 129 30.04 -11.20 20.73
N ILE A 130 29.25 -11.43 19.69
CA ILE A 130 28.01 -10.71 19.41
C ILE A 130 26.87 -11.72 19.45
N GLU A 131 25.96 -11.54 20.40
CA GLU A 131 24.72 -12.32 20.46
C GLU A 131 23.55 -11.49 19.93
N PHE A 132 22.81 -12.10 19.01
CA PHE A 132 21.63 -11.50 18.42
C PHE A 132 20.37 -12.25 18.81
N TYR A 133 19.35 -11.49 19.21
CA TYR A 133 18.06 -12.02 19.63
C TYR A 133 16.99 -11.43 18.73
N ILE A 134 16.19 -12.26 18.06
CA ILE A 134 15.06 -11.81 17.26
C ILE A 134 13.83 -12.69 17.50
N GLN A 135 12.67 -12.05 17.65
CA GLN A 135 11.40 -12.73 17.88
C GLN A 135 10.29 -12.14 17.04
N VAL A 136 9.48 -13.01 16.43
CA VAL A 136 8.27 -12.62 15.71
C VAL A 136 7.22 -12.08 16.69
N VAL A 137 6.81 -10.84 16.47
CA VAL A 137 5.66 -10.24 17.14
C VAL A 137 4.40 -10.75 16.44
N SER A 138 3.81 -11.83 16.97
CA SER A 138 2.48 -12.23 16.54
C SER A 138 1.49 -11.15 16.94
N ASN A 139 1.02 -10.34 15.99
CA ASN A 139 -0.03 -9.34 16.20
C ASN A 139 -1.38 -10.01 16.52
N LYS A 140 -1.51 -10.58 17.72
CA LYS A 140 -2.78 -11.11 18.24
C LYS A 140 -3.82 -10.01 18.50
N LYS A 141 -3.46 -8.72 18.37
CA LYS A 141 -4.32 -7.57 18.67
C LYS A 141 -5.08 -6.96 17.48
N ASN A 142 -4.82 -7.34 16.22
CA ASN A 142 -5.48 -6.73 15.05
C ASN A 142 -6.71 -7.50 14.53
N LYS A 143 -7.38 -8.33 15.34
CA LYS A 143 -8.66 -8.94 14.91
C LYS A 143 -9.84 -7.95 14.88
N ASN A 144 -9.70 -6.77 15.49
CA ASN A 144 -10.76 -5.77 15.58
C ASN A 144 -10.52 -4.51 14.74
N LYS A 145 -9.52 -4.50 13.85
CA LYS A 145 -9.41 -3.39 12.89
C LYS A 145 -10.58 -3.47 11.91
N THR A 146 -11.49 -2.51 12.04
CA THR A 146 -12.57 -2.30 11.09
C THR A 146 -12.09 -1.39 9.96
N VAL A 147 -12.62 -1.61 8.78
CA VAL A 147 -12.39 -0.83 7.56
C VAL A 147 -13.75 -0.35 7.10
N ASP A 148 -13.85 0.93 6.75
CA ASP A 148 -15.08 1.47 6.17
C ASP A 148 -15.22 1.02 4.72
N ILE A 149 -16.40 0.47 4.38
CA ILE A 149 -16.77 0.12 3.01
C ILE A 149 -18.17 0.69 2.78
N ASN A 150 -18.26 1.67 1.88
CA ASN A 150 -19.53 2.32 1.51
C ASN A 150 -20.34 2.78 2.74
N GLY A 151 -19.65 3.31 3.78
CA GLY A 151 -20.27 3.79 5.02
C GLY A 151 -20.53 2.72 6.07
N PHE A 152 -20.09 1.48 5.88
CA PHE A 152 -20.20 0.38 6.87
C PHE A 152 -18.83 0.05 7.46
N GLN A 153 -18.71 0.01 8.79
CA GLN A 153 -17.52 -0.55 9.46
C GLN A 153 -17.52 -2.08 9.37
N VAL A 154 -16.49 -2.65 8.75
CA VAL A 154 -16.38 -4.10 8.52
C VAL A 154 -15.03 -4.60 9.02
N LEU A 155 -15.00 -5.74 9.71
CA LEU A 155 -13.74 -6.34 10.16
C LEU A 155 -12.82 -6.62 8.96
N ALA A 156 -11.52 -6.36 9.10
CA ALA A 156 -10.53 -6.58 8.03
C ALA A 156 -10.62 -7.99 7.39
N SER A 157 -10.93 -9.01 8.19
CA SER A 157 -11.12 -10.40 7.75
C SER A 157 -12.35 -10.64 6.86
N GLN A 158 -13.29 -9.70 6.84
CA GLN A 158 -14.55 -9.76 6.08
C GLN A 158 -14.57 -8.82 4.87
N VAL A 159 -13.62 -7.89 4.77
CA VAL A 159 -13.56 -6.85 3.72
C VAL A 159 -13.72 -7.41 2.32
N THR A 160 -12.99 -8.49 1.99
CA THR A 160 -13.06 -9.10 0.64
C THR A 160 -14.47 -9.60 0.32
N LYS A 161 -15.19 -10.16 1.30
CA LYS A 161 -16.55 -10.67 1.10
C LYS A 161 -17.54 -9.52 0.92
N VAL A 162 -17.42 -8.48 1.73
CA VAL A 162 -18.31 -7.31 1.64
C VAL A 162 -18.10 -6.55 0.33
N ARG A 163 -16.85 -6.34 -0.11
CA ARG A 163 -16.57 -5.72 -1.42
C ARG A 163 -17.22 -6.49 -2.57
N LYS A 164 -17.13 -7.82 -2.57
CA LYS A 164 -17.78 -8.65 -3.59
C LYS A 164 -19.31 -8.47 -3.61
N ILE A 165 -19.93 -8.32 -2.45
CA ILE A 165 -21.39 -8.09 -2.35
C ILE A 165 -21.74 -6.75 -3.01
N PHE A 166 -21.06 -5.66 -2.65
CA PHE A 166 -21.32 -4.34 -3.25
C PHE A 166 -20.95 -4.26 -4.74
N THR A 167 -19.99 -5.07 -5.20
CA THR A 167 -19.64 -5.14 -6.63
C THR A 167 -20.74 -5.87 -7.41
N ALA A 168 -21.28 -6.96 -6.87
CA ALA A 168 -22.35 -7.72 -7.51
C ALA A 168 -23.72 -7.03 -7.39
N HIS A 169 -23.93 -6.26 -6.32
CA HIS A 169 -25.18 -5.56 -6.01
C HIS A 169 -24.86 -4.13 -5.52
N PRO A 170 -24.53 -3.20 -6.43
CA PRO A 170 -24.18 -1.82 -6.05
C PRO A 170 -25.33 -1.10 -5.34
N ASP A 171 -26.56 -1.45 -5.66
CA ASP A 171 -27.78 -0.84 -5.14
C ASP A 171 -28.26 -1.42 -3.79
N ILE A 172 -27.56 -2.43 -3.26
CA ILE A 172 -27.99 -3.26 -2.13
C ILE A 172 -28.36 -2.46 -0.87
N ALA A 173 -27.73 -1.31 -0.64
CA ALA A 173 -27.91 -0.48 0.55
C ALA A 173 -28.33 0.97 0.23
N LEU A 174 -28.86 1.24 -0.97
CA LEU A 174 -29.27 2.60 -1.37
C LEU A 174 -30.36 3.18 -0.47
N ASP A 175 -31.36 2.36 -0.08
CA ASP A 175 -32.49 2.79 0.73
C ASP A 175 -32.25 2.55 2.24
N PHE A 176 -31.00 2.26 2.63
CA PHE A 176 -30.65 1.86 3.99
C PHE A 176 -30.82 3.02 4.98
N LYS A 177 -31.75 2.86 5.91
CA LYS A 177 -32.20 3.92 6.83
C LYS A 177 -31.29 4.17 8.03
N PRO A 178 -30.70 3.14 8.69
CA PRO A 178 -29.92 3.36 9.91
C PRO A 178 -28.67 4.23 9.69
N THR A 179 -28.52 5.26 10.52
CA THR A 179 -27.40 6.21 10.46
C THR A 179 -26.31 5.93 11.48
N ILE A 180 -26.65 5.31 12.62
CA ILE A 180 -25.73 4.99 13.73
C ILE A 180 -24.76 3.86 13.34
N GLN A 181 -23.46 4.07 13.50
CA GLN A 181 -22.42 3.19 12.92
C GLN A 181 -22.42 1.78 13.51
N GLU A 182 -22.65 1.65 14.81
CA GLU A 182 -22.77 0.37 15.51
C GLU A 182 -23.96 -0.43 14.98
N VAL A 183 -25.06 0.27 14.67
CA VAL A 183 -26.27 -0.31 14.09
C VAL A 183 -26.02 -0.76 12.66
N LYS A 184 -25.33 0.06 11.83
CA LYS A 184 -24.92 -0.34 10.47
C LYS A 184 -24.09 -1.61 10.49
N THR A 185 -23.13 -1.68 11.42
CA THR A 185 -22.24 -2.83 11.62
C THR A 185 -23.01 -4.07 12.04
N ALA A 186 -23.98 -3.93 12.95
CA ALA A 186 -24.83 -5.04 13.38
C ALA A 186 -25.62 -5.62 12.21
N TYR A 187 -26.28 -4.77 11.39
CA TYR A 187 -27.02 -5.23 10.23
C TYR A 187 -26.13 -5.88 9.17
N MET A 188 -24.94 -5.32 8.90
CA MET A 188 -23.98 -5.93 7.98
C MET A 188 -23.55 -7.33 8.44
N ASN A 189 -23.36 -7.53 9.75
CA ASN A 189 -23.06 -8.85 10.31
C ASN A 189 -24.23 -9.84 10.20
N VAL A 190 -25.48 -9.37 10.29
CA VAL A 190 -26.67 -10.20 10.04
C VAL A 190 -26.73 -10.58 8.56
N LEU A 191 -26.52 -9.64 7.64
CA LEU A 191 -26.48 -9.91 6.19
C LEU A 191 -25.43 -10.99 5.85
N LEU A 192 -24.20 -10.83 6.33
CA LEU A 192 -23.13 -11.82 6.13
C LEU A 192 -23.48 -13.20 6.69
N ARG A 193 -24.22 -13.25 7.80
CA ARG A 193 -24.68 -14.50 8.44
C ARG A 193 -25.77 -15.19 7.61
N VAL A 194 -26.74 -14.44 7.10
CA VAL A 194 -27.79 -14.96 6.21
C VAL A 194 -27.14 -15.52 4.94
N ILE A 195 -26.27 -14.75 4.28
CA ILE A 195 -25.53 -15.20 3.09
C ILE A 195 -24.74 -16.48 3.37
N LYS A 196 -24.02 -16.55 4.50
CA LYS A 196 -23.25 -17.74 4.89
C LYS A 196 -24.16 -18.95 5.14
N THR A 197 -25.37 -18.74 5.66
CA THR A 197 -26.34 -19.79 5.91
C THR A 197 -26.88 -20.36 4.61
N LEU A 198 -27.26 -19.49 3.66
CA LEU A 198 -27.80 -19.89 2.35
C LEU A 198 -26.76 -20.48 1.38
N HIS A 199 -25.47 -20.30 1.65
CA HIS A 199 -24.40 -20.97 0.89
C HIS A 199 -24.16 -22.41 1.32
N LYS A 200 -24.76 -22.88 2.41
CA LYS A 200 -24.63 -24.28 2.82
C LYS A 200 -25.50 -25.17 1.94
N PRO A 201 -25.12 -26.45 1.74
CA PRO A 201 -25.93 -27.40 0.99
C PRO A 201 -27.37 -27.47 1.56
N PRO A 202 -28.42 -27.48 0.72
CA PRO A 202 -29.83 -27.51 1.18
C PRO A 202 -30.12 -28.63 2.18
N LYS A 203 -29.54 -29.82 1.94
CA LYS A 203 -29.67 -31.01 2.82
C LYS A 203 -29.11 -30.83 4.23
N SER A 204 -28.21 -29.86 4.43
CA SER A 204 -27.58 -29.57 5.73
C SER A 204 -28.33 -28.52 6.56
N LEU A 205 -29.39 -27.93 5.99
CA LEU A 205 -30.15 -26.84 6.60
C LEU A 205 -31.46 -27.37 7.20
N SER A 206 -31.61 -27.20 8.51
CA SER A 206 -32.87 -27.49 9.20
C SER A 206 -33.93 -26.44 8.90
N GLU A 207 -35.21 -26.82 9.06
CA GLU A 207 -36.35 -25.92 8.87
C GLU A 207 -36.24 -24.69 9.77
N THR A 208 -35.82 -24.90 11.02
CA THR A 208 -35.59 -23.82 11.99
C THR A 208 -34.50 -22.84 11.55
N ARG A 209 -33.48 -23.29 10.81
CA ARG A 209 -32.45 -22.39 10.28
C ARG A 209 -32.93 -21.61 9.08
N LEU A 210 -33.77 -22.21 8.23
CA LEU A 210 -34.40 -21.53 7.10
C LEU A 210 -35.41 -20.49 7.58
N SER A 211 -36.26 -20.81 8.56
CA SER A 211 -37.21 -19.86 9.14
C SER A 211 -36.52 -18.70 9.82
N LYS A 212 -35.43 -18.96 10.56
CA LYS A 212 -34.60 -17.91 11.16
C LYS A 212 -33.96 -17.01 10.10
N ALA A 213 -33.35 -17.60 9.06
CA ALA A 213 -32.77 -16.82 7.96
C ALA A 213 -33.84 -16.00 7.22
N SER A 214 -35.05 -16.54 7.05
CA SER A 214 -36.19 -15.82 6.47
C SER A 214 -36.61 -14.62 7.30
N SER A 215 -36.66 -14.78 8.63
CA SER A 215 -36.98 -13.68 9.55
C SER A 215 -35.89 -12.61 9.53
N GLU A 216 -34.61 -12.99 9.64
CA GLU A 216 -33.47 -12.08 9.56
C GLU A 216 -33.44 -11.32 8.22
N LEU A 217 -33.75 -11.99 7.12
CA LEU A 217 -33.82 -11.38 5.78
C LEU A 217 -34.95 -10.35 5.68
N SER A 218 -36.13 -10.66 6.24
CA SER A 218 -37.26 -9.73 6.27
C SER A 218 -36.94 -8.46 7.05
N GLU A 219 -36.28 -8.58 8.22
CA GLU A 219 -35.84 -7.43 9.00
C GLU A 219 -34.80 -6.58 8.24
N LEU A 220 -33.85 -7.21 7.53
CA LEU A 220 -32.88 -6.50 6.70
C LEU A 220 -33.56 -5.68 5.57
N MET A 221 -34.61 -6.23 4.96
CA MET A 221 -35.37 -5.51 3.93
C MET A 221 -36.16 -4.33 4.52
N LYS A 222 -36.76 -4.48 5.70
CA LYS A 222 -37.49 -3.38 6.38
C LYS A 222 -36.62 -2.16 6.65
N VAL A 223 -35.34 -2.39 6.97
CA VAL A 223 -34.36 -1.32 7.20
C VAL A 223 -33.75 -0.75 5.92
N GLY A 224 -34.15 -1.25 4.76
CA GLY A 224 -33.83 -0.68 3.46
C GLY A 224 -32.76 -1.39 2.65
N PHE A 225 -32.37 -2.62 3.01
CA PHE A 225 -31.55 -3.43 2.10
C PHE A 225 -32.39 -4.01 0.95
N LYS A 226 -31.89 -3.89 -0.29
CA LYS A 226 -32.46 -4.52 -1.48
C LYS A 226 -31.92 -5.94 -1.64
N LEU A 227 -32.67 -6.93 -1.12
CA LEU A 227 -32.22 -8.33 -1.01
C LEU A 227 -33.10 -9.33 -1.77
N ASP A 228 -33.77 -8.90 -2.83
CA ASP A 228 -34.69 -9.75 -3.61
C ASP A 228 -34.00 -11.00 -4.17
N TRP A 229 -32.74 -10.87 -4.59
CA TRP A 229 -31.93 -12.00 -5.05
C TRP A 229 -31.65 -13.05 -3.95
N LEU A 230 -31.49 -12.63 -2.69
CA LEU A 230 -31.34 -13.56 -1.55
C LEU A 230 -32.67 -14.24 -1.21
N ARG A 231 -33.79 -13.52 -1.37
CA ARG A 231 -35.12 -14.08 -1.17
C ARG A 231 -35.41 -15.19 -2.17
N LEU A 232 -35.16 -14.94 -3.45
CA LEU A 232 -35.27 -15.96 -4.50
C LEU A 232 -34.37 -17.18 -4.21
N LYS A 233 -33.14 -16.94 -3.75
CA LYS A 233 -32.22 -18.02 -3.38
C LYS A 233 -32.73 -18.84 -2.18
N LEU A 234 -33.33 -18.20 -1.18
CA LEU A 234 -33.94 -18.88 -0.02
C LEU A 234 -35.13 -19.76 -0.46
N ASP A 235 -35.99 -19.24 -1.33
CA ASP A 235 -37.13 -20.00 -1.86
C ASP A 235 -36.67 -21.22 -2.66
N GLY A 236 -35.62 -21.06 -3.48
CA GLY A 236 -34.98 -22.16 -4.21
C GLY A 236 -34.44 -23.26 -3.28
N VAL A 237 -33.71 -22.88 -2.23
CA VAL A 237 -33.17 -23.81 -1.22
C VAL A 237 -34.29 -24.54 -0.47
N SER A 238 -35.39 -23.85 -0.13
CA SER A 238 -36.55 -24.46 0.52
C SER A 238 -37.23 -25.48 -0.40
N LEU A 239 -37.38 -25.15 -1.68
CA LEU A 239 -38.02 -26.00 -2.68
C LEU A 239 -37.17 -27.24 -3.02
N GLU A 240 -35.84 -27.07 -3.13
CA GLU A 240 -34.91 -28.17 -3.39
C GLU A 240 -34.89 -29.21 -2.26
N ARG A 241 -34.98 -28.76 -0.99
CA ARG A 241 -35.13 -29.67 0.14
C ARG A 241 -36.45 -30.45 0.10
N LYS A 242 -37.56 -29.77 -0.22
CA LYS A 242 -38.88 -30.43 -0.31
C LYS A 242 -38.91 -31.52 -1.39
N LYS A 243 -38.20 -31.32 -2.51
CA LYS A 243 -38.07 -32.33 -3.57
C LYS A 243 -37.42 -33.62 -3.07
N THR A 244 -36.41 -33.54 -2.19
CA THR A 244 -35.68 -34.72 -1.69
C THR A 244 -36.41 -35.51 -0.60
N ASP A 245 -37.30 -34.89 0.18
CA ASP A 245 -38.10 -35.58 1.21
C ASP A 245 -39.31 -36.32 0.60
N VAL A 246 -39.81 -35.83 -0.54
CA VAL A 246 -40.98 -36.39 -1.24
C VAL A 246 -40.59 -37.61 -2.11
N ASP A 247 -39.42 -37.58 -2.73
CA ASP A 247 -38.99 -38.61 -3.70
C ASP A 247 -38.68 -39.97 -3.06
N ALA A 248 -38.21 -40.01 -1.81
CA ALA A 248 -37.93 -41.28 -1.12
C ALA A 248 -39.19 -41.98 -0.58
N SER A 249 -40.22 -41.21 -0.17
CA SER A 249 -41.42 -41.75 0.49
C SER A 249 -42.59 -41.99 -0.47
N GLN A 250 -42.77 -41.12 -1.48
CA GLN A 250 -43.83 -41.31 -2.47
C GLN A 250 -43.50 -42.41 -3.48
N VAL A 251 -42.23 -42.61 -3.84
CA VAL A 251 -41.83 -43.67 -4.77
C VAL A 251 -42.09 -45.06 -4.16
N GLN A 252 -41.80 -45.28 -2.88
CA GLN A 252 -42.12 -46.56 -2.21
C GLN A 252 -43.62 -46.81 -2.11
N GLN A 253 -44.42 -45.79 -1.77
CA GLN A 253 -45.87 -45.93 -1.66
C GLN A 253 -46.55 -46.11 -3.03
N VAL A 254 -46.03 -45.48 -4.08
CA VAL A 254 -46.50 -45.63 -5.45
C VAL A 254 -46.05 -46.97 -6.04
N GLU A 255 -44.83 -47.45 -5.77
CA GLU A 255 -44.36 -48.78 -6.19
C GLU A 255 -45.17 -49.92 -5.54
N GLU A 256 -45.52 -49.82 -4.26
CA GLU A 256 -46.41 -50.79 -3.62
C GLU A 256 -47.83 -50.74 -4.18
N ARG A 257 -48.35 -49.53 -4.46
CA ARG A 257 -49.68 -49.36 -5.08
C ARG A 257 -49.70 -49.85 -6.52
N VAL A 258 -48.64 -49.62 -7.31
CA VAL A 258 -48.50 -50.11 -8.69
C VAL A 258 -48.38 -51.63 -8.69
N LYS A 259 -47.57 -52.24 -7.82
CA LYS A 259 -47.53 -53.72 -7.66
C LYS A 259 -48.88 -54.31 -7.24
N LYS A 260 -49.67 -53.57 -6.44
CA LYS A 260 -51.03 -53.97 -6.04
C LYS A 260 -52.06 -53.79 -7.16
N PHE A 261 -51.88 -52.80 -8.04
CA PHE A 261 -52.74 -52.54 -9.20
C PHE A 261 -52.41 -53.43 -10.40
N GLU A 262 -51.16 -53.78 -10.63
CA GLU A 262 -50.75 -54.75 -11.67
C GLU A 262 -51.28 -56.15 -11.39
N ARG A 263 -51.38 -56.55 -10.10
CA ARG A 263 -52.06 -57.79 -9.70
C ARG A 263 -53.59 -57.76 -9.85
N LYS A 264 -54.20 -56.58 -10.02
CA LYS A 264 -55.65 -56.40 -10.16
C LYS A 264 -56.11 -56.14 -11.61
N LYS A 265 -55.19 -55.89 -12.54
CA LYS A 265 -55.50 -55.68 -13.97
C LYS A 265 -55.50 -56.96 -14.81
N ALA A 266 -55.30 -58.12 -14.20
CA ALA A 266 -55.38 -59.40 -14.88
C ALA A 266 -56.83 -59.90 -15.09
N ASP A 267 -57.85 -59.23 -14.54
CA ASP A 267 -59.25 -59.60 -14.79
C ASP A 267 -60.13 -58.39 -15.11
N ASP A 268 -60.82 -58.54 -16.23
CA ASP A 268 -62.07 -57.92 -16.67
C ASP A 268 -62.14 -56.46 -17.16
N THR A 269 -62.15 -56.36 -18.49
CA THR A 269 -63.28 -55.89 -19.32
C THR A 269 -64.10 -54.68 -18.83
N ASN A 270 -64.04 -53.57 -19.57
CA ASN A 270 -65.11 -53.16 -20.50
C ASN A 270 -65.10 -51.64 -20.76
N VAL A 271 -65.08 -51.31 -22.05
CA VAL A 271 -65.12 -49.99 -22.66
C VAL A 271 -66.59 -49.54 -22.73
N SER A 272 -67.00 -48.48 -22.00
CA SER A 272 -68.23 -47.68 -22.31
C SER A 272 -68.60 -46.58 -21.29
N ARG A 273 -67.71 -45.61 -21.00
CA ARG A 273 -68.12 -44.36 -20.28
C ARG A 273 -67.62 -43.04 -20.91
N ALA A 274 -67.13 -43.07 -22.15
CA ALA A 274 -66.60 -41.88 -22.80
C ALA A 274 -67.64 -40.99 -23.51
N LYS A 275 -68.91 -41.40 -23.62
CA LYS A 275 -69.95 -40.68 -24.39
C LYS A 275 -70.94 -39.82 -23.57
N LYS A 276 -70.74 -39.63 -22.27
CA LYS A 276 -71.68 -38.87 -21.39
C LYS A 276 -71.11 -37.56 -20.81
N VAL A 277 -69.90 -37.15 -21.20
CA VAL A 277 -69.21 -35.96 -20.64
C VAL A 277 -69.20 -34.77 -21.61
N GLU A 278 -69.44 -35.00 -22.90
CA GLU A 278 -69.29 -33.97 -23.94
C GLU A 278 -70.43 -32.93 -23.97
N GLU A 279 -71.57 -33.22 -23.33
CA GLU A 279 -72.74 -32.31 -23.31
C GLU A 279 -72.79 -31.32 -22.13
N ARG A 280 -71.78 -31.31 -21.23
CA ARG A 280 -71.72 -30.37 -20.08
C ARG A 280 -70.82 -29.14 -20.30
N VAL A 281 -70.36 -28.90 -21.52
CA VAL A 281 -69.37 -27.85 -21.85
C VAL A 281 -69.96 -26.42 -21.97
N LYS A 282 -71.28 -26.23 -21.82
CA LYS A 282 -71.91 -24.90 -21.85
C LYS A 282 -72.31 -24.40 -20.46
N ASN A 283 -71.35 -24.30 -19.54
CA ASN A 283 -71.59 -23.70 -18.22
C ASN A 283 -71.49 -22.16 -18.30
N PRO A 284 -72.51 -21.37 -17.91
CA PRO A 284 -72.49 -19.90 -17.94
C PRO A 284 -71.33 -19.28 -17.15
N GLU A 285 -70.86 -19.95 -16.10
CA GLU A 285 -69.76 -19.51 -15.24
C GLU A 285 -68.41 -19.44 -15.98
N LEU A 286 -68.17 -20.32 -16.97
CA LEU A 286 -66.94 -20.27 -17.78
C LEU A 286 -66.92 -19.05 -18.71
N MET A 287 -68.09 -18.62 -19.19
CA MET A 287 -68.22 -17.43 -20.03
C MET A 287 -68.00 -16.15 -19.22
N GLU A 288 -68.52 -16.10 -17.98
CA GLU A 288 -68.27 -14.99 -17.06
C GLU A 288 -66.79 -14.88 -16.67
N LEU A 289 -66.12 -16.02 -16.44
CA LEU A 289 -64.67 -16.04 -16.16
C LEU A 289 -63.84 -15.61 -17.37
N SER A 290 -64.24 -15.97 -18.59
CA SER A 290 -63.56 -15.53 -19.82
C SER A 290 -63.64 -14.00 -19.97
N LEU A 291 -64.82 -13.41 -19.76
CA LEU A 291 -64.99 -11.95 -19.84
C LEU A 291 -64.22 -11.20 -18.75
N LYS A 292 -64.14 -11.76 -17.53
CA LYS A 292 -63.31 -11.21 -16.45
C LYS A 292 -61.81 -11.30 -16.77
N LEU A 293 -61.38 -12.38 -17.42
CA LEU A 293 -59.98 -12.55 -17.84
C LEU A 293 -59.59 -11.52 -18.91
N ASP A 294 -60.45 -11.28 -19.90
CA ASP A 294 -60.23 -10.26 -20.93
C ASP A 294 -60.16 -8.84 -20.34
N SER A 295 -61.01 -8.54 -19.35
CA SER A 295 -60.99 -7.27 -18.63
C SER A 295 -59.73 -7.05 -17.78
N LEU A 296 -59.19 -8.12 -17.18
CA LEU A 296 -57.92 -8.03 -16.45
C LEU A 296 -56.74 -7.85 -17.39
N ASN A 297 -56.78 -8.49 -18.55
CA ASN A 297 -55.72 -8.38 -19.56
C ASN A 297 -55.62 -6.96 -20.13
N THR A 298 -56.76 -6.31 -20.38
CA THR A 298 -56.78 -4.91 -20.85
C THR A 298 -56.22 -3.94 -19.79
N LYS A 299 -56.60 -4.09 -18.51
CA LYS A 299 -56.05 -3.29 -17.41
C LYS A 299 -54.55 -3.52 -17.21
N LEU A 300 -54.07 -4.75 -17.38
CA LEU A 300 -52.65 -5.07 -17.27
C LEU A 300 -51.81 -4.38 -18.36
N ASN A 301 -52.34 -4.32 -19.59
CA ASN A 301 -51.68 -3.65 -20.71
C ASN A 301 -51.60 -2.13 -20.50
N GLU A 302 -52.66 -1.52 -19.96
CA GLU A 302 -52.69 -0.09 -19.65
C GLU A 302 -51.64 0.29 -18.58
N VAL A 303 -51.56 -0.48 -17.49
CA VAL A 303 -50.54 -0.31 -16.44
C VAL A 303 -49.13 -0.50 -16.99
N SER A 304 -48.94 -1.45 -17.91
CA SER A 304 -47.64 -1.68 -18.56
C SER A 304 -47.20 -0.49 -19.41
N LEU A 305 -48.14 0.13 -20.13
CA LEU A 305 -47.90 1.33 -20.95
C LEU A 305 -47.54 2.55 -20.09
N GLU A 306 -48.25 2.77 -18.98
CA GLU A 306 -47.96 3.85 -18.04
C GLU A 306 -46.61 3.66 -17.34
N ARG A 307 -46.27 2.43 -16.97
CA ARG A 307 -44.98 2.11 -16.37
C ARG A 307 -43.82 2.37 -17.33
N LYS A 308 -44.02 2.11 -18.63
CA LYS A 308 -43.04 2.42 -19.68
C LYS A 308 -42.80 3.94 -19.80
N LYS A 309 -43.86 4.74 -19.88
CA LYS A 309 -43.76 6.22 -19.92
C LYS A 309 -43.04 6.80 -18.69
N ALA A 310 -43.30 6.25 -17.51
CA ALA A 310 -42.64 6.65 -16.28
C ALA A 310 -41.13 6.28 -16.27
N TYR A 311 -40.77 5.14 -16.86
CA TYR A 311 -39.37 4.71 -16.98
C TYR A 311 -38.58 5.65 -17.90
N ASP A 312 -39.12 5.93 -19.10
CA ASP A 312 -38.48 6.80 -20.09
C ASP A 312 -38.27 8.23 -19.54
N THR A 313 -39.23 8.72 -18.75
CA THR A 313 -39.14 10.05 -18.08
C THR A 313 -38.08 10.08 -16.99
N ASN A 314 -37.95 9.00 -16.21
CA ASN A 314 -36.94 8.90 -15.15
C ASN A 314 -35.52 8.76 -15.71
N GLU A 315 -35.37 8.06 -16.84
CA GLU A 315 -34.11 7.94 -17.56
C GLU A 315 -33.62 9.30 -18.06
N SER A 316 -34.50 10.11 -18.67
CA SER A 316 -34.17 11.49 -19.06
C SER A 316 -33.80 12.40 -17.89
N ARG A 317 -34.37 12.19 -16.71
CA ARG A 317 -33.99 12.95 -15.49
C ARG A 317 -32.66 12.47 -14.91
N ALA A 318 -32.37 11.18 -15.01
CA ALA A 318 -31.12 10.61 -14.53
C ALA A 318 -29.94 11.12 -15.36
N THR A 319 -30.07 11.16 -16.70
CA THR A 319 -29.03 11.69 -17.59
C THR A 319 -28.75 13.18 -17.32
N GLN A 320 -29.81 13.98 -17.09
CA GLN A 320 -29.65 15.39 -16.72
C GLN A 320 -28.95 15.59 -15.37
N VAL A 321 -29.24 14.75 -14.37
CA VAL A 321 -28.56 14.81 -13.06
C VAL A 321 -27.09 14.42 -13.19
N GLU A 322 -26.79 13.39 -14.00
CA GLU A 322 -25.42 12.95 -14.24
C GLU A 322 -24.56 14.04 -14.89
N GLU A 323 -25.10 14.77 -15.87
CA GLU A 323 -24.43 15.91 -16.50
C GLU A 323 -24.17 17.05 -15.49
N ARG A 324 -25.13 17.34 -14.61
CA ARG A 324 -24.97 18.35 -13.55
C ARG A 324 -23.93 17.94 -12.51
N VAL A 325 -23.82 16.65 -12.18
CA VAL A 325 -22.79 16.14 -11.27
C VAL A 325 -21.40 16.30 -11.89
N LYS A 326 -21.22 15.92 -13.17
CA LYS A 326 -19.95 16.11 -13.89
C LYS A 326 -19.50 17.58 -13.90
N ASN A 327 -20.43 18.50 -14.11
CA ASN A 327 -20.13 19.95 -14.07
C ASN A 327 -19.75 20.44 -12.66
N LEU A 328 -20.35 19.91 -11.59
CA LEU A 328 -19.98 20.26 -10.22
C LEU A 328 -18.61 19.69 -9.83
N GLU A 329 -18.28 18.48 -10.27
CA GLU A 329 -16.95 17.88 -10.06
C GLU A 329 -15.85 18.69 -10.75
N LEU A 330 -16.09 19.15 -11.99
CA LEU A 330 -15.18 20.04 -12.72
C LEU A 330 -14.98 21.38 -11.98
N MET A 331 -16.05 21.94 -11.43
CA MET A 331 -15.97 23.19 -10.65
C MET A 331 -15.19 23.00 -9.34
N GLU A 332 -15.39 21.89 -8.64
CA GLU A 332 -14.65 21.57 -7.41
C GLU A 332 -13.15 21.38 -7.70
N LEU A 333 -12.79 20.76 -8.84
CA LEU A 333 -11.41 20.62 -9.28
C LEU A 333 -10.78 21.98 -9.63
N SER A 334 -11.50 22.86 -10.31
CA SER A 334 -11.02 24.21 -10.62
C SER A 334 -10.72 25.01 -9.35
N LEU A 335 -11.61 24.99 -8.36
CA LEU A 335 -11.40 25.68 -7.08
C LEU A 335 -10.21 25.11 -6.29
N LYS A 336 -9.98 23.79 -6.36
CA LYS A 336 -8.81 23.14 -5.74
C LYS A 336 -7.51 23.52 -6.46
N TYR A 337 -7.54 23.64 -7.78
CA TYR A 337 -6.39 24.08 -8.57
C TYR A 337 -5.99 25.51 -8.22
N ASP A 338 -6.94 26.44 -8.17
CA ASP A 338 -6.70 27.83 -7.79
C ASP A 338 -6.14 27.95 -6.37
N SER A 339 -6.66 27.14 -5.44
CA SER A 339 -6.13 27.07 -4.07
C SER A 339 -4.71 26.50 -3.99
N LEU A 340 -4.30 25.61 -4.89
CA LEU A 340 -2.94 25.08 -4.93
C LEU A 340 -1.99 26.09 -5.57
N ASN A 341 -2.43 26.79 -6.63
CA ASN A 341 -1.62 27.80 -7.29
C ASN A 341 -1.26 28.95 -6.33
N THR A 342 -2.24 29.43 -5.58
CA THR A 342 -2.04 30.47 -4.55
C THR A 342 -1.05 30.05 -3.45
N LYS A 343 -1.11 28.80 -2.97
CA LYS A 343 -0.12 28.26 -2.01
C LYS A 343 1.27 28.10 -2.61
N LEU A 344 1.37 27.76 -3.89
CA LEU A 344 2.65 27.64 -4.59
C LEU A 344 3.32 29.01 -4.78
N ASP A 345 2.53 30.03 -5.08
CA ASP A 345 3.00 31.41 -5.18
C ASP A 345 3.52 31.90 -3.81
N GLU A 346 2.81 31.57 -2.72
CA GLU A 346 3.22 31.91 -1.34
C GLU A 346 4.55 31.26 -0.95
N VAL A 347 4.72 29.96 -1.22
CA VAL A 347 5.98 29.23 -0.97
C VAL A 347 7.13 29.78 -1.83
N SER A 348 6.85 30.18 -3.07
CA SER A 348 7.85 30.79 -3.96
C SER A 348 8.30 32.15 -3.44
N LEU A 349 7.38 32.94 -2.88
CA LEU A 349 7.67 34.23 -2.25
C LEU A 349 8.49 34.08 -0.96
N GLU A 350 8.21 33.08 -0.13
CA GLU A 350 8.99 32.77 1.07
C GLU A 350 10.42 32.31 0.75
N ARG A 351 10.61 31.48 -0.28
CA ARG A 351 11.93 31.06 -0.73
C ARG A 351 12.77 32.25 -1.19
N LYS A 352 12.17 33.16 -1.98
CA LYS A 352 12.85 34.37 -2.47
C LYS A 352 13.34 35.28 -1.33
N LYS A 353 12.52 35.47 -0.29
CA LYS A 353 12.92 36.24 0.91
C LYS A 353 14.09 35.60 1.67
N LYS A 354 14.16 34.27 1.72
CA LYS A 354 15.25 33.54 2.39
C LYS A 354 16.57 33.65 1.61
N ASP A 355 16.51 33.61 0.28
CA ASP A 355 17.68 33.75 -0.58
C ASP A 355 18.28 35.17 -0.51
N ASP A 356 17.43 36.21 -0.53
CA ASP A 356 17.88 37.61 -0.34
C ASP A 356 18.54 37.82 1.05
N THR A 357 18.06 37.13 2.08
CA THR A 357 18.64 37.16 3.43
C THR A 357 19.99 36.44 3.51
N ASN A 358 20.16 35.36 2.76
CA ASN A 358 21.43 34.65 2.68
C ASN A 358 22.48 35.42 1.86
N ASP A 359 22.08 36.08 0.78
CA ASP A 359 22.96 36.91 -0.06
C ASP A 359 23.50 38.14 0.72
N SER A 360 22.65 38.80 1.52
CA SER A 360 23.08 39.89 2.39
C SER A 360 24.05 39.44 3.49
N ARG A 361 23.84 38.24 4.08
CA ARG A 361 24.80 37.64 5.03
C ARG A 361 26.11 37.25 4.34
N ALA A 362 26.07 36.71 3.13
CA ALA A 362 27.26 36.36 2.37
C ALA A 362 28.12 37.59 2.07
N LYS A 363 27.52 38.69 1.63
CA LYS A 363 28.20 39.98 1.43
C LYS A 363 28.84 40.53 2.71
N GLN A 364 28.13 40.43 3.85
CA GLN A 364 28.67 40.84 5.14
C GLN A 364 29.87 39.97 5.59
N VAL A 365 29.83 38.66 5.29
CA VAL A 365 30.97 37.76 5.55
C VAL A 365 32.14 38.09 4.63
N GLU A 366 31.90 38.34 3.35
CA GLU A 366 32.93 38.72 2.38
C GLU A 366 33.64 40.04 2.76
N GLU A 367 32.88 41.03 3.22
CA GLU A 367 33.44 42.31 3.70
C GLU A 367 34.24 42.13 5.00
N ARG A 368 33.80 41.23 5.88
CA ARG A 368 34.58 40.85 7.08
C ARG A 368 35.88 40.12 6.73
N VAL A 369 35.87 39.26 5.73
CA VAL A 369 37.08 38.57 5.23
C VAL A 369 38.07 39.59 4.66
N LYS A 370 37.63 40.52 3.81
CA LYS A 370 38.49 41.59 3.28
C LYS A 370 39.10 42.47 4.38
N ASN A 371 38.33 42.79 5.42
CA ASN A 371 38.83 43.54 6.57
C ASN A 371 39.86 42.76 7.40
N LEU A 372 39.70 41.44 7.52
CA LEU A 372 40.67 40.58 8.20
C LEU A 372 41.97 40.45 7.39
N GLU A 373 41.89 40.34 6.07
CA GLU A 373 43.07 40.34 5.18
C GLU A 373 43.83 41.67 5.27
N LEU A 374 43.12 42.80 5.30
CA LEU A 374 43.73 44.12 5.53
C LEU A 374 44.38 44.22 6.92
N MET A 375 43.75 43.66 7.95
CA MET A 375 44.31 43.63 9.31
C MET A 375 45.57 42.75 9.37
N GLU A 376 45.61 41.63 8.66
CA GLU A 376 46.78 40.76 8.55
C GLU A 376 47.93 41.47 7.83
N LEU A 377 47.64 42.23 6.76
CA LEU A 377 48.62 43.05 6.07
C LEU A 377 49.14 44.20 6.95
N SER A 378 48.28 44.88 7.71
CA SER A 378 48.71 45.90 8.69
C SER A 378 49.57 45.30 9.80
N LEU A 379 49.25 44.11 10.32
CA LEU A 379 50.07 43.43 11.32
C LEU A 379 51.43 42.98 10.76
N LYS A 380 51.49 42.59 9.48
CA LYS A 380 52.74 42.31 8.76
C LYS A 380 53.57 43.59 8.54
N PHE A 381 52.92 44.72 8.28
CA PHE A 381 53.58 46.03 8.13
C PHE A 381 54.14 46.55 9.46
N ASP A 382 53.37 46.45 10.55
CA ASP A 382 53.81 46.76 11.92
C ASP A 382 54.97 45.86 12.38
N SER A 383 55.11 44.66 11.82
CA SER A 383 56.24 43.77 12.04
C SER A 383 57.50 44.19 11.27
N LEU A 384 57.33 44.87 10.13
CA LEU A 384 58.42 45.39 9.30
C LEU A 384 58.95 46.72 9.85
N GLU A 385 58.09 47.61 10.35
CA GLU A 385 58.50 48.85 11.01
C GLU A 385 59.18 48.63 12.37
N ARG A 386 58.80 47.55 13.09
CA ARG A 386 59.41 47.21 14.39
C ARG A 386 60.75 46.47 14.32
N LYS A 387 61.36 46.33 13.13
CA LYS A 387 62.77 45.89 12.99
C LYS A 387 63.80 47.00 13.23
N LYS A 388 63.39 48.13 13.81
CA LYS A 388 64.29 49.14 14.40
C LYS A 388 63.80 49.56 15.80
N ALA A 389 64.05 48.74 16.81
CA ALA A 389 64.44 49.17 18.17
C ALA A 389 64.46 47.97 19.16
N SER A 390 65.66 47.76 19.72
CA SER A 390 66.10 47.13 20.97
C SER A 390 65.06 46.53 21.97
N ASP A 391 65.44 45.32 22.43
CA ASP A 391 65.32 44.73 23.78
C ASP A 391 63.95 44.63 24.48
N ALA A 392 63.07 43.78 23.95
CA ALA A 392 61.92 43.23 24.69
C ALA A 392 61.52 41.82 24.19
N ASN A 393 62.51 40.94 23.96
CA ASN A 393 62.33 39.84 23.00
C ASN A 393 61.91 38.47 23.57
N GLU A 394 61.95 38.24 24.89
CA GLU A 394 61.68 36.89 25.42
C GLU A 394 60.20 36.62 25.72
N SER A 395 59.46 37.62 26.22
CA SER A 395 58.01 37.49 26.49
C SER A 395 57.16 37.51 25.22
N ARG A 396 57.57 38.30 24.21
CA ARG A 396 56.92 38.33 22.88
C ARG A 396 57.18 37.05 22.10
N ALA A 397 58.38 36.47 22.17
CA ALA A 397 58.68 35.20 21.52
C ALA A 397 57.77 34.07 22.02
N ARG A 398 57.56 33.94 23.34
CA ARG A 398 56.65 32.93 23.92
C ARG A 398 55.18 33.16 23.54
N GLN A 399 54.76 34.41 23.39
CA GLN A 399 53.39 34.73 22.95
C GLN A 399 53.18 34.47 21.46
N VAL A 400 54.18 34.72 20.62
CA VAL A 400 54.17 34.39 19.19
C VAL A 400 54.20 32.88 18.99
N GLU A 401 55.03 32.15 19.73
CA GLU A 401 55.08 30.68 19.65
C GLU A 401 53.75 30.03 20.05
N LYS A 402 53.07 30.59 21.06
CA LYS A 402 51.71 30.15 21.44
C LYS A 402 50.66 30.46 20.36
N ARG A 403 50.81 31.58 19.64
CA ARG A 403 49.93 31.94 18.51
C ARG A 403 50.22 31.10 17.26
N VAL A 404 51.47 30.77 16.98
CA VAL A 404 51.89 29.88 15.89
C VAL A 404 51.33 28.47 16.12
N LYS A 405 51.48 27.91 17.34
CA LYS A 405 50.88 26.60 17.67
C LYS A 405 49.36 26.58 17.54
N ASN A 406 48.67 27.68 17.89
CA ASN A 406 47.23 27.80 17.70
C ASN A 406 46.83 27.96 16.22
N LEU A 407 47.65 28.62 15.40
CA LEU A 407 47.43 28.76 13.96
C LEU A 407 47.67 27.43 13.24
N GLU A 408 48.69 26.67 13.63
CA GLU A 408 48.93 25.30 13.13
C GLU A 408 47.76 24.37 13.47
N LEU A 409 47.19 24.48 14.68
CA LEU A 409 46.00 23.73 15.08
C LEU A 409 44.76 24.11 14.26
N MET A 410 44.57 25.41 14.00
CA MET A 410 43.48 25.89 13.15
C MET A 410 43.65 25.47 11.69
N ASP A 411 44.88 25.45 11.16
CA ASP A 411 45.17 25.00 9.79
C ASP A 411 44.90 23.50 9.61
N VAL A 412 45.24 22.68 10.62
CA VAL A 412 44.91 21.25 10.65
C VAL A 412 43.38 21.01 10.73
N GLU A 413 42.66 21.78 11.54
CA GLU A 413 41.19 21.70 11.62
C GLU A 413 40.50 22.18 10.34
N LEU A 414 40.99 23.24 9.71
CA LEU A 414 40.53 23.72 8.40
C LEU A 414 40.78 22.68 7.32
N ASN A 415 41.97 22.09 7.24
CA ASN A 415 42.28 21.04 6.27
C ASN A 415 41.39 19.81 6.46
N LYS A 416 41.08 19.45 7.71
CA LYS A 416 40.19 18.32 8.02
C LYS A 416 38.74 18.61 7.58
N CYS A 417 38.25 19.82 7.81
CA CYS A 417 36.92 20.28 7.40
C CYS A 417 36.78 20.40 5.88
N CYS A 418 37.79 20.94 5.20
CA CYS A 418 37.81 21.06 3.74
C CYS A 418 37.84 19.69 3.06
N LYS A 419 38.58 18.71 3.62
CA LYS A 419 38.63 17.34 3.08
C LYS A 419 37.27 16.63 3.22
N SER A 420 36.60 16.75 4.36
CA SER A 420 35.23 16.22 4.52
C SER A 420 34.21 16.87 3.58
N ASN A 421 34.35 18.17 3.27
CA ASN A 421 33.47 18.83 2.30
C ASN A 421 33.74 18.38 0.85
N LEU A 422 34.99 18.05 0.51
CA LEU A 422 35.36 17.48 -0.79
C LEU A 422 34.79 16.06 -0.96
N ASP A 423 34.87 15.26 0.10
CA ASP A 423 34.33 13.90 0.12
C ASP A 423 32.78 13.91 0.10
N ASP A 424 32.13 14.89 0.73
CA ASP A 424 30.67 15.08 0.69
C ASP A 424 30.18 15.54 -0.71
N LEU A 425 30.99 16.32 -1.44
CA LEU A 425 30.73 16.67 -2.85
C LEU A 425 30.93 15.47 -3.80
N SER A 426 31.93 14.63 -3.53
CA SER A 426 32.15 13.35 -4.24
C SER A 426 30.97 12.40 -4.07
N TRP A 427 30.49 12.29 -2.83
CA TRP A 427 29.32 11.48 -2.46
C TRP A 427 28.02 11.98 -3.10
N LYS A 428 27.78 13.30 -3.13
CA LYS A 428 26.64 13.91 -3.86
C LYS A 428 26.68 13.61 -5.35
N LYS A 429 27.85 13.69 -6.00
CA LYS A 429 28.01 13.32 -7.41
C LYS A 429 27.70 11.84 -7.65
N SER A 430 28.15 10.95 -6.77
CA SER A 430 27.85 9.51 -6.87
C SER A 430 26.36 9.23 -6.70
N TYR A 431 25.71 9.89 -5.74
CA TYR A 431 24.27 9.79 -5.52
C TYR A 431 23.43 10.31 -6.69
N ASP A 432 23.78 11.46 -7.26
CA ASP A 432 23.07 12.01 -8.42
C ASP A 432 23.17 11.06 -9.62
N VAL A 433 24.34 10.46 -9.87
CA VAL A 433 24.53 9.48 -10.96
C VAL A 433 23.66 8.23 -10.76
N ILE A 434 23.59 7.71 -9.53
CA ILE A 434 22.74 6.54 -9.22
C ILE A 434 21.26 6.90 -9.34
N PHE A 435 20.87 8.07 -8.83
CA PHE A 435 19.49 8.55 -8.85
C PHE A 435 18.98 8.82 -10.27
N PHE A 436 19.79 9.44 -11.12
CA PHE A 436 19.43 9.66 -12.53
C PHE A 436 19.32 8.34 -13.29
N LYS A 437 20.20 7.37 -13.04
CA LYS A 437 20.12 6.04 -13.65
C LYS A 437 18.85 5.29 -13.26
N GLU A 438 18.43 5.38 -12.00
CA GLU A 438 17.17 4.80 -11.54
C GLU A 438 15.94 5.45 -12.20
N ILE A 439 15.98 6.77 -12.41
CA ILE A 439 14.91 7.49 -13.13
C ILE A 439 14.90 7.10 -14.61
N GLU A 440 16.05 6.98 -15.27
CA GLU A 440 16.17 6.52 -16.66
C GLU A 440 15.57 5.11 -16.82
N ASP A 441 15.90 4.17 -15.93
CA ASP A 441 15.36 2.80 -15.95
C ASP A 441 13.82 2.79 -15.79
N ARG A 442 13.29 3.67 -14.93
CA ARG A 442 11.84 3.82 -14.73
C ARG A 442 11.15 4.41 -15.96
N VAL A 443 11.75 5.40 -16.62
CA VAL A 443 11.21 6.01 -17.85
C VAL A 443 11.21 4.96 -18.98
N MET A 444 12.30 4.20 -19.15
CA MET A 444 12.34 3.10 -20.13
C MET A 444 11.32 2.00 -19.84
N GLY A 445 11.09 1.67 -18.56
CA GLY A 445 10.07 0.71 -18.16
C GLY A 445 8.64 1.18 -18.46
N ILE A 446 8.38 2.49 -18.43
CA ILE A 446 7.09 3.08 -18.83
C ILE A 446 6.95 3.04 -20.36
N GLU A 447 7.99 3.40 -21.11
CA GLU A 447 8.01 3.31 -22.58
C GLU A 447 7.68 1.89 -23.07
N PHE A 448 8.29 0.86 -22.46
CA PHE A 448 8.02 -0.54 -22.81
C PHE A 448 6.56 -0.96 -22.56
N LYS A 449 5.96 -0.48 -21.47
CA LYS A 449 4.55 -0.74 -21.16
C LYS A 449 3.60 -0.01 -22.11
N LEU A 450 3.98 1.19 -22.53
CA LEU A 450 3.23 2.00 -23.48
C LEU A 450 3.23 1.35 -24.87
N GLU A 451 4.37 0.83 -25.31
CA GLU A 451 4.49 0.05 -26.55
C GLU A 451 3.59 -1.19 -26.54
N SER A 452 3.55 -1.90 -25.40
CA SER A 452 2.65 -3.05 -25.21
C SER A 452 1.17 -2.65 -25.23
N LEU A 453 0.82 -1.50 -24.64
CA LEU A 453 -0.54 -0.95 -24.66
C LEU A 453 -0.96 -0.57 -26.08
N ASN A 454 -0.08 0.11 -26.84
CA ASN A 454 -0.30 0.45 -28.24
C ASN A 454 -0.54 -0.79 -29.09
N THR A 455 0.27 -1.84 -28.91
CA THR A 455 0.12 -3.10 -29.64
C THR A 455 -1.25 -3.75 -29.38
N LYS A 456 -1.69 -3.77 -28.11
CA LYS A 456 -3.01 -4.33 -27.74
C LYS A 456 -4.17 -3.47 -28.24
N LEU A 457 -4.01 -2.15 -28.24
CA LEU A 457 -5.03 -1.23 -28.75
C LEU A 457 -5.21 -1.40 -30.26
N GLU A 458 -4.11 -1.59 -30.99
CA GLU A 458 -4.11 -1.94 -32.41
C GLU A 458 -4.80 -3.29 -32.70
N GLU A 459 -4.60 -4.29 -31.84
CA GLU A 459 -5.32 -5.57 -31.92
C GLU A 459 -6.83 -5.39 -31.72
N ILE A 460 -7.23 -4.66 -30.66
CA ILE A 460 -8.64 -4.37 -30.36
C ILE A 460 -9.30 -3.55 -31.48
N SER A 461 -8.60 -2.55 -32.02
CA SER A 461 -9.07 -1.72 -33.14
C SER A 461 -9.27 -2.53 -34.42
N LYS A 462 -8.43 -3.56 -34.66
CA LYS A 462 -8.59 -4.49 -35.79
C LYS A 462 -9.73 -5.49 -35.58
N GLU A 463 -9.96 -5.96 -34.36
CA GLU A 463 -11.06 -6.87 -34.02
C GLU A 463 -12.43 -6.18 -34.07
N ASN A 464 -12.51 -4.89 -33.71
CA ASN A 464 -13.75 -4.11 -33.67
C ASN A 464 -14.23 -3.55 -35.01
N LYS A 465 -13.64 -3.92 -36.15
CA LYS A 465 -14.19 -3.60 -37.49
C LYS A 465 -15.51 -4.34 -37.83
N LYS A 466 -16.20 -4.93 -36.84
CA LYS A 466 -17.45 -5.70 -36.97
C LYS A 466 -18.52 -5.40 -35.91
N ALA A 467 -18.36 -4.40 -35.05
CA ALA A 467 -19.28 -4.12 -33.93
C ALA A 467 -19.83 -2.67 -33.93
N ASP A 468 -20.98 -2.48 -33.27
CA ASP A 468 -21.83 -1.28 -33.27
C ASP A 468 -21.14 0.02 -32.76
N ASP A 469 -21.70 1.18 -33.15
CA ASP A 469 -21.16 2.54 -32.94
C ASP A 469 -20.74 2.89 -31.49
N ALA A 470 -21.28 2.20 -30.47
CA ALA A 470 -20.94 2.43 -29.06
C ALA A 470 -19.53 1.93 -28.68
N ASP A 471 -19.07 0.82 -29.26
CA ASP A 471 -17.73 0.27 -29.00
C ASP A 471 -16.63 1.11 -29.69
N GLY A 472 -16.96 1.77 -30.81
CA GLY A 472 -16.06 2.71 -31.49
C GLY A 472 -15.73 3.95 -30.63
N SER A 473 -16.71 4.47 -29.88
CA SER A 473 -16.53 5.64 -29.01
C SER A 473 -15.57 5.35 -27.83
N LEU A 474 -15.65 4.15 -27.25
CA LEU A 474 -14.75 3.74 -26.16
C LEU A 474 -13.32 3.51 -26.63
N VAL A 475 -13.14 2.91 -27.82
CA VAL A 475 -11.81 2.73 -28.44
C VAL A 475 -11.18 4.09 -28.74
N GLN A 476 -11.95 5.06 -29.24
CA GLN A 476 -11.46 6.41 -29.52
C GLN A 476 -11.03 7.15 -28.25
N GLN A 477 -11.78 7.01 -27.14
CA GLN A 477 -11.37 7.56 -25.84
C GLN A 477 -10.08 6.92 -25.31
N LEU A 478 -9.91 5.61 -25.50
CA LEU A 478 -8.69 4.90 -25.12
C LEU A 478 -7.49 5.35 -25.96
N GLU A 479 -7.65 5.49 -27.28
CA GLU A 479 -6.62 6.04 -28.18
C GLU A 479 -6.18 7.45 -27.78
N GLU A 480 -7.11 8.32 -27.42
CA GLU A 480 -6.81 9.68 -26.98
C GLU A 480 -6.07 9.69 -25.63
N SER A 481 -6.45 8.80 -24.70
CA SER A 481 -5.78 8.66 -23.41
C SER A 481 -4.33 8.18 -23.56
N VAL A 482 -4.07 7.27 -24.50
CA VAL A 482 -2.72 6.73 -24.75
C VAL A 482 -1.83 7.80 -25.39
N LYS A 483 -2.35 8.59 -26.34
CA LYS A 483 -1.64 9.75 -26.92
C LYS A 483 -1.25 10.79 -25.87
N ASN A 484 -2.12 11.06 -24.90
CA ASN A 484 -1.80 11.96 -23.80
C ASN A 484 -0.67 11.42 -22.92
N ILE A 485 -0.64 10.11 -22.66
CA ILE A 485 0.44 9.47 -21.90
C ILE A 485 1.76 9.50 -22.67
N GLU A 486 1.75 9.26 -23.98
CA GLU A 486 2.94 9.41 -24.86
C GLU A 486 3.54 10.81 -24.79
N LEU A 487 2.68 11.84 -24.79
CA LEU A 487 3.10 13.23 -24.70
C LEU A 487 3.73 13.54 -23.34
N MET A 488 3.17 13.01 -22.24
CA MET A 488 3.73 13.14 -20.90
C MET A 488 5.09 12.45 -20.76
N VAL A 489 5.24 11.24 -21.30
CA VAL A 489 6.52 10.49 -21.28
C VAL A 489 7.59 11.25 -22.08
N SER A 490 7.22 11.82 -23.22
CA SER A 490 8.11 12.66 -24.03
C SER A 490 8.57 13.92 -23.28
N HIS A 491 7.66 14.60 -22.58
CA HIS A 491 8.01 15.75 -21.73
C HIS A 491 8.97 15.36 -20.60
N LEU A 492 8.72 14.24 -19.92
CA LEU A 492 9.59 13.75 -18.85
C LEU A 492 11.01 13.43 -19.35
N LYS A 493 11.13 12.87 -20.57
CA LYS A 493 12.41 12.58 -21.21
C LYS A 493 13.21 13.84 -21.52
N VAL A 494 12.54 14.86 -22.07
CA VAL A 494 13.16 16.17 -22.34
C VAL A 494 13.64 16.83 -21.04
N GLU A 495 12.83 16.77 -19.99
CA GLU A 495 13.18 17.38 -18.69
C GLU A 495 14.33 16.64 -18.00
N LEU A 496 14.39 15.31 -18.14
CA LEU A 496 15.49 14.48 -17.65
C LEU A 496 16.82 14.84 -18.34
N GLU A 497 16.80 15.02 -19.66
CA GLU A 497 17.99 15.39 -20.44
C GLU A 497 18.48 16.81 -20.08
N LYS A 498 17.58 17.76 -19.85
CA LYS A 498 17.95 19.10 -19.36
C LYS A 498 18.64 19.04 -18.00
N LYS A 499 18.11 18.24 -17.06
CA LYS A 499 18.65 18.12 -15.70
C LYS A 499 20.02 17.42 -15.68
N LYS A 500 20.22 16.44 -16.57
CA LYS A 500 21.51 15.78 -16.78
C LYS A 500 22.58 16.75 -17.29
N ASN A 501 22.23 17.63 -18.22
CA ASN A 501 23.15 18.64 -18.77
C ASN A 501 23.52 19.74 -17.75
N ILE A 502 22.63 20.10 -16.84
CA ILE A 502 22.92 21.07 -15.76
C ILE A 502 23.91 20.48 -14.75
N SER A 503 23.78 19.19 -14.40
CA SER A 503 24.74 18.48 -13.52
C SER A 503 26.16 18.41 -14.10
N SER A 504 26.30 18.40 -15.42
CA SER A 504 27.60 18.43 -16.11
C SER A 504 28.22 19.82 -16.26
N ALA A 505 27.43 20.91 -16.14
CA ALA A 505 27.86 22.27 -16.45
C ALA A 505 28.47 23.05 -15.26
N ASP A 506 28.35 22.54 -14.03
CA ASP A 506 28.98 23.13 -12.83
C ASP A 506 30.51 22.89 -12.74
N GLY A 507 31.13 22.49 -13.85
CA GLY A 507 32.59 22.51 -14.03
C GLY A 507 33.08 23.93 -14.31
N PHE A 508 33.27 24.73 -13.27
CA PHE A 508 33.95 26.03 -13.41
C PHE A 508 35.42 25.83 -13.84
N LEU A 509 35.81 26.68 -14.79
CA LEU A 509 37.11 26.81 -15.44
C LEU A 509 38.29 26.81 -14.45
N LEU A 510 39.20 25.85 -14.60
CA LEU A 510 40.60 26.04 -14.24
C LEU A 510 41.18 27.07 -15.21
N VAL A 511 41.46 28.27 -14.70
CA VAL A 511 42.35 29.22 -15.35
C VAL A 511 43.75 28.84 -14.90
N ASP A 512 44.58 28.42 -15.87
CA ASP A 512 46.02 28.18 -15.72
C ASP A 512 46.80 29.41 -15.23
#